data_AF-A0A537GBE8-F1
#
_entry.id   AF-A0A537GBE8-F1
#
_cell.length_a   1.000
_cell.length_b   1.000
_cell.length_c   1.000
_cell.angle_alpha   90.00
_cell.angle_beta   90.00
_cell.angle_gamma   90.00
#
_symmetry.space_group_name_H-M   'P 1'
#
loop_
_entity.id
_entity.type
_entity.pdbx_description
1 polymer ?
#
loop_
_entity_poly.entity_id
_entity_poly.type
_entity_poly.pdbx_seq_one_letter_code
_entity_poly.pdbx_strand_id
1 'polypeptide(L)'
;MPILEKIVKSEDAKHWADSIPLEFHYTAVVAGEEFLRELKDNGRLIASKCPRCKNSYVPARMYCATCFIETKDRHNITSQGEVYSFA
;
A
#
# COMPACT_ATOMS: atom_id res chain seq x y z
N MET A 1 -6.23 25.54 -10.33
CA MET A 1 -7.69 25.77 -10.22
C MET A 1 -8.05 25.76 -8.75
N PRO A 2 -8.68 26.82 -8.20
CA PRO A 2 -9.20 26.74 -6.86
C PRO A 2 -10.42 25.82 -6.87
N ILE A 3 -10.57 25.00 -5.83
CA ILE A 3 -11.83 24.32 -5.52
C ILE A 3 -12.82 25.43 -5.17
N LEU A 4 -13.60 25.87 -6.16
CA LEU A 4 -14.56 26.97 -6.03
C LEU A 4 -15.81 26.56 -5.24
N GLU A 5 -16.01 25.27 -5.03
CA GLU A 5 -17.18 24.73 -4.33
C GLU A 5 -16.72 23.90 -3.12
N LYS A 6 -17.04 24.38 -1.93
CA LYS A 6 -16.71 23.71 -0.69
C LYS A 6 -17.63 22.51 -0.55
N ILE A 7 -17.07 21.30 -0.59
CA ILE A 7 -17.80 20.05 -0.28
C ILE A 7 -18.32 20.15 1.16
N VAL A 8 -19.64 20.29 1.33
CA VAL A 8 -20.28 20.44 2.64
C VAL A 8 -20.69 19.07 3.20
N LYS A 9 -21.03 18.12 2.32
CA LYS A 9 -21.37 16.75 2.69
C LYS A 9 -20.35 15.77 2.10
N SER A 10 -19.98 14.76 2.88
CA SER A 10 -19.03 13.73 2.44
C SER A 10 -19.52 12.91 1.24
N GLU A 11 -20.84 12.79 1.06
CA GLU A 11 -21.48 12.11 -0.07
C GLU A 11 -21.30 12.85 -1.42
N ASP A 12 -21.11 14.17 -1.39
CA ASP A 12 -20.88 14.99 -2.58
C ASP A 12 -19.44 14.84 -3.12
N ALA A 13 -18.54 14.26 -2.32
CA ALA A 13 -17.24 13.81 -2.81
C ALA A 13 -17.40 12.50 -3.60
N LYS A 14 -16.57 12.30 -4.63
CA LYS A 14 -16.50 11.00 -5.33
C LYS A 14 -16.14 9.93 -4.29
N HIS A 15 -17.12 9.11 -3.92
CA HIS A 15 -17.00 8.09 -2.89
C HIS A 15 -17.31 6.72 -3.46
N TRP A 16 -16.73 5.68 -2.86
CA TRP A 16 -17.15 4.31 -3.13
C TRP A 16 -18.47 4.09 -2.40
N ALA A 17 -19.56 3.86 -3.15
CA ALA A 17 -20.92 3.79 -2.59
C ALA A 17 -21.17 2.54 -1.76
N ASP A 18 -20.34 1.51 -1.91
CA ASP A 18 -20.38 0.26 -1.16
C ASP A 18 -19.31 0.25 -0.05
N SER A 19 -19.24 -0.84 0.68
CA SER A 19 -18.11 -1.15 1.56
C SER A 19 -16.88 -1.57 0.75
N ILE A 20 -15.69 -1.21 1.23
CA ILE A 20 -14.46 -1.91 0.85
C ILE A 20 -14.37 -3.10 1.81
N PRO A 21 -14.59 -4.36 1.35
CA PRO A 21 -14.60 -5.51 2.24
C PRO A 21 -13.16 -5.82 2.68
N LEU A 22 -12.71 -5.16 3.75
CA LEU A 22 -11.46 -5.46 4.42
C LEU A 22 -11.70 -6.60 5.42
N GLU A 23 -11.87 -7.81 4.90
CA GLU A 23 -11.92 -9.03 5.72
C GLU A 23 -10.51 -9.58 5.91
N PHE A 24 -9.98 -9.46 7.13
CA PHE A 24 -8.67 -10.01 7.49
C PHE A 24 -8.83 -11.37 8.15
N HIS A 25 -8.62 -12.45 7.39
CA HIS A 25 -8.58 -13.81 7.97
C HIS A 25 -7.29 -14.08 8.76
N TYR A 26 -6.22 -13.32 8.48
CA TYR A 26 -4.91 -13.51 9.07
C TYR A 26 -4.33 -12.17 9.55
N THR A 27 -3.47 -12.24 10.56
CA THR A 27 -2.68 -11.09 11.01
C THR A 27 -1.74 -10.62 9.89
N ALA A 28 -1.31 -9.36 9.96
CA ALA A 28 -0.46 -8.75 8.93
C ALA A 28 0.89 -9.45 8.70
N VAL A 29 1.29 -10.37 9.58
CA VAL A 29 2.60 -11.05 9.59
C VAL A 29 3.74 -10.01 9.73
N VAL A 30 4.99 -10.44 9.91
CA VAL A 30 6.14 -9.57 10.17
C VAL A 30 6.27 -8.43 9.14
N ALA A 31 6.27 -8.75 7.84
CA ALA A 31 6.45 -7.72 6.80
C ALA A 31 5.26 -6.75 6.68
N GLY A 32 4.02 -7.24 6.87
CA GLY A 32 2.84 -6.38 6.81
C GLY A 32 2.72 -5.51 8.06
N GLU A 33 3.13 -6.02 9.22
CA GLU A 33 3.16 -5.26 10.46
C GLU A 33 4.18 -4.12 10.39
N GLU A 34 5.40 -4.41 9.91
CA GLU A 34 6.42 -3.39 9.62
C GLU A 34 5.88 -2.32 8.66
N PHE A 35 5.18 -2.72 7.59
CA PHE A 35 4.59 -1.79 6.63
C PHE A 35 3.53 -0.88 7.28
N LEU A 36 2.62 -1.46 8.06
CA LEU A 36 1.56 -0.71 8.73
C LEU A 36 2.10 0.23 9.81
N ARG A 37 3.14 -0.18 10.55
CA ARG A 37 3.83 0.70 11.51
C ARG A 37 4.55 1.85 10.82
N GLU A 38 5.30 1.58 9.76
CA GLU A 38 5.98 2.64 9.00
C GLU A 38 4.98 3.64 8.39
N LEU A 39 3.83 3.14 7.91
CA LEU A 39 2.77 3.99 7.42
C LEU A 39 2.16 4.86 8.55
N LYS A 40 1.83 4.24 9.69
CA LYS A 40 1.18 4.90 10.82
C LYS A 40 2.09 5.91 11.52
N ASP A 41 3.31 5.50 11.85
CA ASP A 41 4.18 6.23 12.75
C ASP A 41 5.10 7.21 11.99
N ASN A 42 5.41 6.91 10.73
CA ASN A 42 6.37 7.69 9.93
C ASN A 42 5.80 8.28 8.63
N GLY A 43 4.58 7.89 8.22
CA GLY A 43 4.01 8.33 6.94
C GLY A 43 4.80 7.83 5.72
N ARG A 44 5.55 6.73 5.88
CA ARG A 44 6.42 6.17 4.84
C ARG A 44 5.85 4.91 4.23
N LEU A 45 6.07 4.74 2.93
CA LEU A 45 5.79 3.49 2.23
C LEU A 45 7.08 2.67 2.18
N ILE A 46 7.03 1.44 2.68
CA ILE A 46 8.15 0.51 2.55
C ILE A 46 7.83 -0.61 1.56
N ALA A 47 8.86 -1.08 0.88
CA ALA A 47 8.80 -2.19 -0.05
C ALA A 47 9.79 -3.29 0.35
N SER A 48 9.57 -4.49 -0.19
CA SER A 48 10.55 -5.57 -0.15
C SER A 48 11.04 -5.91 -1.55
N LYS A 49 12.35 -6.10 -1.74
CA LYS A 49 12.96 -6.42 -3.05
C LYS A 49 13.53 -7.83 -3.09
N CYS A 50 13.03 -8.65 -4.02
CA CYS A 50 13.54 -10.01 -4.21
C CYS A 50 15.04 -9.98 -4.58
N PRO A 51 15.92 -10.70 -3.87
CA PRO A 51 17.35 -10.70 -4.18
C PRO A 51 17.68 -11.39 -5.51
N ARG A 52 16.79 -12.27 -6.02
CA ARG A 52 16.96 -13.01 -7.28
C ARG A 52 16.43 -12.25 -8.50
N CYS A 53 15.11 -12.03 -8.58
CA CYS A 53 14.49 -11.40 -9.76
C CYS A 53 14.40 -9.87 -9.68
N LYS A 54 14.76 -9.26 -8.55
CA LYS A 54 14.73 -7.81 -8.32
C LYS A 54 13.35 -7.15 -8.34
N ASN A 55 12.26 -7.92 -8.41
CA ASN A 55 10.90 -7.41 -8.21
C ASN A 55 10.76 -6.78 -6.82
N SER A 56 10.11 -5.62 -6.78
CA SER A 56 9.72 -4.95 -5.55
C SER A 56 8.23 -5.16 -5.27
N TYR A 57 7.88 -5.32 -4.00
CA TYR A 57 6.51 -5.52 -3.55
C TYR A 57 6.09 -4.43 -2.56
N VAL A 58 4.92 -3.84 -2.81
CA VAL A 58 4.23 -2.89 -1.91
C VAL A 58 2.78 -3.37 -1.78
N PRO A 59 2.26 -3.65 -0.58
CA PRO A 59 2.95 -3.67 0.72
C PRO A 59 4.14 -4.65 0.77
N ALA A 60 5.09 -4.41 1.68
CA ALA A 60 6.26 -5.26 1.86
C ALA A 60 5.86 -6.72 2.19
N ARG A 61 6.64 -7.68 1.68
CA ARG A 61 6.40 -9.14 1.85
C ARG A 61 7.64 -9.89 2.31
N MET A 62 7.44 -10.98 3.05
CA MET A 62 8.51 -11.90 3.51
C MET A 62 9.06 -12.81 2.40
N TYR A 63 8.37 -12.96 1.27
CA TYR A 63 8.80 -13.84 0.18
C TYR A 63 8.42 -13.30 -1.20
N CYS A 64 9.20 -13.70 -2.21
CA CYS A 64 8.91 -13.45 -3.60
C CYS A 64 7.90 -14.47 -4.14
N ALA A 65 6.73 -14.03 -4.58
CA ALA A 65 5.69 -14.90 -5.13
C ALA A 65 6.09 -15.59 -6.45
N THR A 66 7.09 -15.05 -7.16
CA THR A 66 7.59 -15.60 -8.42
C THR A 66 8.73 -16.58 -8.22
N CYS A 67 9.66 -16.28 -7.31
CA CYS A 67 10.88 -17.06 -7.11
C CYS A 67 10.80 -18.05 -5.94
N PHE A 68 9.78 -17.94 -5.09
CA PHE A 68 9.62 -18.77 -3.89
C PHE A 68 10.82 -18.71 -2.95
N ILE A 69 11.45 -17.54 -2.85
CA ILE A 69 12.56 -17.30 -1.91
C ILE A 69 12.20 -16.20 -0.93
N GLU A 70 12.85 -16.25 0.23
CA GLU A 70 12.72 -15.24 1.27
C GLU A 70 13.17 -13.86 0.77
N THR A 71 12.48 -12.83 1.23
CA THR A 71 12.80 -11.42 1.00
C THR A 71 12.92 -10.71 2.35
N LYS A 72 14.17 -10.46 2.76
CA LYS A 72 14.51 -9.78 4.02
C LYS A 72 14.66 -8.27 3.87
N ASP A 73 14.90 -7.81 2.65
CA ASP A 73 15.10 -6.41 2.36
C ASP A 73 13.84 -5.59 2.66
N ARG A 74 14.03 -4.47 3.36
CA ARG A 74 13.01 -3.46 3.68
C ARG A 74 13.60 -2.10 3.41
N HIS A 75 13.03 -1.38 2.47
CA HIS A 75 13.49 -0.05 2.12
C HIS A 75 12.31 0.88 1.90
N ASN A 76 12.50 2.14 2.27
CA ASN A 76 11.54 3.20 1.96
C ASN A 76 11.50 3.44 0.45
N ILE A 77 10.31 3.72 -0.07
CA ILE A 77 10.11 4.14 -1.46
C ILE A 77 9.53 5.54 -1.52
N THR A 78 9.69 6.19 -2.67
CA THR A 78 9.07 7.49 -2.92
C THR A 78 7.55 7.33 -3.00
N SER A 79 6.81 8.31 -2.49
CA SER A 79 5.35 8.40 -2.62
C SER A 79 4.91 8.91 -4.01
N GLN A 80 5.65 8.54 -5.05
CA GLN A 80 5.36 8.90 -6.44
C GLN A 80 4.85 7.68 -7.18
N GLY A 81 3.84 7.89 -8.02
CA GLY A 81 3.25 6.85 -8.85
C GLY A 81 2.35 7.48 -9.91
N GLU A 82 1.85 6.65 -10.80
CA GLU A 82 0.90 7.03 -11.85
C GLU A 82 -0.39 6.24 -11.69
N VAL A 83 -1.50 6.81 -12.15
CA VAL A 83 -2.79 6.12 -12.14
C VAL A 83 -2.78 5.07 -13.22
N TYR A 84 -2.75 3.79 -12.83
CA TYR A 84 -2.81 2.67 -13.77
C TYR A 84 -4.24 2.43 -14.28
N SER A 85 -5.24 2.55 -13.40
CA SER A 85 -6.66 2.38 -13.72
C SER A 85 -7.52 3.03 -12.64
N PHE A 86 -8.73 3.47 -12.99
CA PHE A 86 -9.70 4.05 -12.06
C PHE A 86 -11.15 3.74 -12.52
N ALA A 87 -12.09 3.76 -11.56
CA ALA A 87 -13.53 3.74 -11.79
C ALA A 87 -14.15 5.00 -11.15
#